data_AF-A0A7X5U6U4-F1
#
_entry.id   AF-A0A7X5U6U4-F1
#
_cell.length_a   1.000
_cell.length_b   1.000
_cell.length_c   1.000
_cell.angle_alpha   90.00
_cell.angle_beta   90.00
_cell.angle_gamma   90.00
#
_symmetry.space_group_name_H-M   'P 1'
#
loop_
_entity.id
_entity.type
_entity.pdbx_description
1 polymer ?
#
loop_
_entity_poly.entity_id
_entity_poly.type
_entity_poly.pdbx_seq_one_letter_code
_entity_poly.pdbx_strand_id
1 'polypeptide(L)'
;MNHIVRKALVALFVAAPAIAAAQVSTPVVDAPAIQPVPSRCGVTDLNEFAAFIAGKPTPAEFRAFYSCVGLVLPGDVTTTEIRYDNSRYFAQLDAHGRIVGGRFR
;
A
#
# COMPACT_ATOMS: atom_id res chain seq x y z
N MET A 1 39.61 -24.05 -32.11
CA MET A 1 39.48 -24.02 -33.58
C MET A 1 38.04 -24.41 -33.91
N ASN A 2 37.15 -23.43 -34.11
CA ASN A 2 35.72 -23.68 -34.33
C ASN A 2 35.40 -23.38 -35.79
N HIS A 3 35.22 -24.43 -36.59
CA HIS A 3 34.89 -24.35 -38.01
C HIS A 3 33.37 -24.28 -38.21
N ILE A 4 32.91 -23.10 -38.69
CA ILE A 4 32.09 -22.84 -39.88
C ILE A 4 30.99 -23.86 -40.28
N VAL A 5 29.80 -23.34 -40.64
CA VAL A 5 29.01 -23.57 -41.89
C VAL A 5 27.50 -23.55 -41.60
N ARG A 6 26.86 -22.38 -41.76
CA ARG A 6 25.90 -22.03 -42.85
C ARG A 6 25.04 -23.18 -43.39
N LYS A 7 23.75 -23.19 -43.04
CA LYS A 7 22.69 -23.73 -43.90
C LYS A 7 21.54 -22.73 -43.96
N ALA A 8 21.45 -22.04 -45.09
CA ALA A 8 20.25 -21.36 -45.54
C ALA A 8 19.41 -22.36 -46.34
N LEU A 9 18.09 -22.38 -46.15
CA LEU A 9 17.18 -22.82 -47.20
C LEU A 9 15.76 -22.26 -46.99
N VAL A 10 15.41 -21.35 -47.90
CA VAL A 10 14.17 -21.23 -48.67
C VAL A 10 12.83 -21.05 -47.94
N ALA A 11 12.24 -19.89 -48.23
CA ALA A 11 10.89 -19.47 -47.93
C ALA A 11 9.83 -20.32 -48.64
N LEU A 12 8.70 -20.54 -47.96
CA LEU A 12 7.43 -20.87 -48.59
C LEU A 12 6.38 -19.84 -48.15
N PHE A 13 6.03 -18.95 -49.07
CA PHE A 13 4.92 -18.01 -48.94
C PHE A 13 3.62 -18.79 -49.08
N VAL A 14 2.82 -18.88 -48.01
CA VAL A 14 1.43 -19.33 -48.09
C VAL A 14 0.56 -18.14 -47.75
N ALA A 15 -0.05 -17.56 -48.78
CA ALA A 15 -1.10 -16.57 -48.65
C ALA A 15 -2.41 -17.27 -48.25
N ALA A 16 -3.08 -16.76 -47.23
CA ALA A 16 -4.44 -17.15 -46.86
C ALA A 16 -5.20 -15.93 -46.29
N PRO A 17 -6.53 -15.88 -46.45
CA PRO A 17 -7.30 -14.64 -46.62
C PRO A 17 -7.62 -13.93 -45.29
N ALA A 18 -7.77 -12.60 -45.38
CA ALA A 18 -8.26 -11.76 -44.30
C ALA A 18 -9.73 -12.07 -44.01
N ILE A 19 -10.00 -12.75 -42.89
CA ILE A 19 -11.33 -12.84 -42.30
C ILE A 19 -11.47 -11.65 -41.35
N ALA A 20 -12.19 -10.62 -41.79
CA ALA A 20 -12.62 -9.52 -40.92
C ALA A 20 -13.69 -10.04 -39.94
N ALA A 21 -13.26 -10.49 -38.75
CA ALA A 21 -14.17 -10.71 -37.65
C ALA A 21 -14.57 -9.35 -37.07
N ALA A 22 -15.83 -8.95 -37.25
CA ALA A 22 -16.41 -7.84 -36.52
C ALA A 22 -16.39 -8.17 -35.02
N GLN A 23 -15.49 -7.53 -34.29
CA GLN A 23 -15.36 -7.68 -32.85
C GLN A 23 -16.53 -6.95 -32.21
N VAL A 24 -17.55 -7.70 -31.78
CA VAL A 24 -18.60 -7.18 -30.91
C VAL A 24 -17.96 -6.91 -29.56
N SER A 25 -17.62 -5.64 -29.31
CA SER A 25 -17.15 -5.18 -28.01
C SER A 25 -18.29 -5.31 -27.00
N THR A 26 -18.33 -6.41 -26.26
CA THR A 26 -19.09 -6.47 -25.02
C THR A 26 -18.46 -5.46 -24.06
N PRO A 27 -19.21 -4.52 -23.46
CA PRO A 27 -18.68 -3.73 -22.36
C PRO A 27 -18.39 -4.70 -21.21
N VAL A 28 -17.10 -4.96 -20.98
CA VAL A 28 -16.64 -5.55 -19.73
C VAL A 28 -17.01 -4.50 -18.68
N VAL A 29 -18.08 -4.76 -17.93
CA VAL A 29 -18.35 -4.01 -16.72
C VAL A 29 -17.15 -4.27 -15.82
N ASP A 30 -16.33 -3.23 -15.68
CA ASP A 30 -15.14 -3.21 -14.84
C ASP A 30 -15.61 -3.55 -13.42
N ALA A 31 -15.48 -4.83 -13.05
CA ALA A 31 -15.69 -5.23 -11.67
C ALA A 31 -14.61 -4.47 -10.88
N PRO A 32 -14.96 -3.68 -9.85
CA PRO A 32 -13.98 -2.91 -9.13
C PRO A 32 -12.88 -3.87 -8.70
N ALA A 33 -11.65 -3.59 -9.13
CA ALA A 33 -10.49 -4.33 -8.68
C ALA A 33 -10.56 -4.36 -7.16
N ILE A 34 -10.72 -5.55 -6.58
CA ILE A 34 -10.52 -5.73 -5.15
C ILE A 34 -9.03 -5.48 -4.96
N GLN A 35 -8.71 -4.21 -4.70
CA GLN A 35 -7.37 -3.84 -4.29
C GLN A 35 -7.07 -4.65 -3.02
N PRO A 36 -5.89 -5.27 -2.91
CA PRO A 36 -5.51 -5.95 -1.69
C PRO A 36 -5.69 -4.94 -0.55
N VAL A 37 -6.64 -5.19 0.34
CA VAL A 37 -6.74 -4.42 1.58
C VAL A 37 -5.38 -4.57 2.24
N PRO A 38 -4.60 -3.49 2.45
CA PRO A 38 -3.28 -3.60 3.02
C PRO A 38 -3.43 -4.29 4.38
N SER A 39 -3.05 -5.56 4.38
CA SER A 39 -3.18 -6.48 5.50
C SER A 39 -2.03 -6.19 6.45
N ARG A 40 -2.15 -5.08 7.18
CA ARG A 40 -1.68 -4.84 8.54
C ARG A 40 -1.99 -3.38 8.90
N CYS A 41 -2.86 -3.17 9.89
CA CYS A 41 -3.26 -1.85 10.41
C CYS A 41 -2.13 -1.08 11.12
N GLY A 42 -0.89 -1.56 11.01
CA GLY A 42 0.27 -1.03 11.69
C GLY A 42 1.14 -0.15 10.80
N VAL A 43 1.85 0.77 11.42
CA VAL A 43 2.80 1.64 10.73
C VAL A 43 4.00 0.83 10.26
N THR A 44 4.24 0.82 8.94
CA THR A 44 5.37 0.14 8.30
C THR A 44 6.54 1.08 8.02
N ASP A 45 6.27 2.34 7.67
CA ASP A 45 7.30 3.36 7.49
C ASP A 45 7.42 4.22 8.76
N LEU A 46 8.43 3.91 9.57
CA LEU A 46 8.68 4.61 10.82
C LEU A 46 9.30 6.01 10.62
N ASN A 47 9.94 6.26 9.48
CA ASN A 47 10.53 7.57 9.19
C ASN A 47 9.45 8.56 8.77
N GLU A 48 8.53 8.14 7.90
CA GLU A 48 7.36 8.94 7.53
C GLU A 48 6.52 9.26 8.79
N PHE A 49 6.27 8.25 9.62
CA PHE A 49 5.56 8.43 10.88
C PHE A 49 6.26 9.41 11.82
N ALA A 50 7.59 9.29 11.97
CA ALA A 50 8.35 10.23 12.80
C ALA A 50 8.26 11.67 12.26
N ALA A 51 8.31 11.86 10.94
CA ALA A 51 8.14 13.18 10.32
C ALA A 51 6.73 13.74 10.54
N PHE A 52 5.69 12.91 10.44
CA PHE A 52 4.32 13.29 10.76
C PHE A 52 4.18 13.78 12.21
N ILE A 53 4.70 13.01 13.18
CA ILE A 53 4.68 13.38 14.60
C ILE A 53 5.49 14.65 14.88
N ALA A 54 6.63 14.84 14.20
CA ALA A 54 7.43 16.06 14.31
C ALA A 54 6.66 17.33 13.89
N GLY A 55 5.66 17.19 13.02
CA GLY A 55 4.71 18.24 12.65
C GLY A 55 3.71 18.64 13.76
N LYS A 56 3.74 17.97 14.90
CA LYS A 56 2.84 18.19 16.06
C LYS A 56 1.35 18.14 15.69
N PRO A 57 0.87 17.02 15.14
CA PRO A 57 -0.52 16.88 14.72
C PRO A 57 -1.45 16.89 15.93
N THR A 58 -2.67 17.35 15.72
CA THR A 58 -3.77 17.13 16.66
C THR A 58 -4.20 15.65 16.64
N PRO A 59 -4.87 15.16 17.70
CA PRO A 59 -5.45 13.82 17.70
C PRO A 59 -6.42 13.57 16.54
N ALA A 60 -7.15 14.61 16.09
CA ALA A 60 -8.07 14.51 14.96
C ALA A 60 -7.31 14.28 13.63
N GLU A 61 -6.24 15.03 13.39
CA GLU A 61 -5.37 14.85 12.22
C GLU A 61 -4.71 13.48 12.22
N PHE A 62 -4.24 13.00 13.38
CA PHE A 62 -3.69 11.65 13.51
C PHE A 62 -4.71 10.59 13.09
N ARG A 63 -5.94 10.65 13.60
CA ARG A 63 -6.99 9.68 13.26
C ARG A 63 -7.43 9.76 11.80
N ALA A 64 -7.32 10.93 11.17
CA ALA A 64 -7.60 11.08 9.75
C ALA A 64 -6.52 10.42 8.89
N PHE A 65 -5.24 10.63 9.23
CA PHE A 65 -4.11 10.13 8.44
C PHE A 65 -3.78 8.66 8.71
N TYR A 66 -3.77 8.26 9.99
CA TYR A 66 -3.51 6.89 10.46
C TYR A 66 -4.79 6.25 11.02
N SER A 67 -5.85 6.19 10.22
CA SER A 67 -7.18 5.73 10.63
C SER A 67 -7.24 4.30 11.17
N CYS A 68 -6.32 3.43 10.73
CA CYS A 68 -6.21 2.05 11.19
C CYS A 68 -5.37 1.90 12.47
N VAL A 69 -4.60 2.92 12.87
CA VAL A 69 -3.73 2.87 14.06
C VAL A 69 -4.52 3.31 15.29
N GLY A 70 -4.57 2.45 16.31
CA GLY A 70 -5.19 2.77 17.58
C GLY A 70 -4.43 3.89 18.29
N LEU A 71 -5.03 5.07 18.40
CA LEU A 71 -4.48 6.19 19.15
C LEU A 71 -4.95 6.15 20.61
N VAL A 72 -4.03 6.07 21.55
CA VAL A 72 -4.29 6.15 22.99
C VAL A 72 -3.74 7.47 23.53
N LEU A 73 -4.60 8.27 24.15
CA LEU A 73 -4.26 9.57 24.73
C LEU A 73 -3.96 9.46 26.23
N PRO A 74 -3.25 10.45 26.83
CA PRO A 74 -3.08 10.53 28.27
C PRO A 74 -4.44 10.56 28.99
N GLY A 75 -4.64 9.64 29.94
CA GLY A 75 -5.89 9.52 30.69
C GLY A 75 -6.88 8.50 30.12
N ASP A 76 -6.65 8.00 28.90
CA ASP A 76 -7.48 6.93 28.34
C ASP A 76 -7.29 5.63 29.14
N VAL A 77 -8.41 4.99 29.47
CA VAL A 77 -8.41 3.68 30.12
C VAL A 77 -8.27 2.61 29.05
N THR A 78 -7.20 1.82 29.11
CA THR A 78 -6.93 0.72 28.18
C THR A 78 -6.47 -0.53 28.93
N THR A 79 -6.70 -1.70 28.33
CA THR A 79 -6.14 -2.96 28.82
C THR A 79 -4.66 -3.07 28.43
N THR A 80 -3.85 -3.65 29.33
CA THR A 80 -2.45 -3.95 29.04
C THR A 80 -2.37 -5.14 28.08
N GLU A 81 -2.40 -4.85 26.79
CA GLU A 81 -2.16 -5.80 25.72
C GLU A 81 -0.83 -5.43 25.05
N ILE A 82 0.04 -6.41 24.84
CA ILE A 82 1.33 -6.21 24.17
C ILE A 82 1.15 -6.50 22.68
N ARG A 83 1.52 -5.54 21.83
CA ARG A 83 1.47 -5.64 20.37
C ARG A 83 2.82 -5.28 19.76
N TYR A 84 3.22 -6.05 18.75
CA TYR A 84 4.52 -5.88 18.06
C TYR A 84 4.37 -5.41 16.61
N ASP A 85 3.15 -5.08 16.19
CA ASP A 85 2.81 -4.77 14.81
C ASP A 85 2.68 -3.26 14.53
N ASN A 86 3.05 -2.39 15.48
CA ASN A 86 2.86 -0.94 15.39
C ASN A 86 1.40 -0.52 15.14
N SER A 87 0.40 -1.33 15.53
CA SER A 87 -1.02 -1.01 15.35
C SER A 87 -1.59 -0.10 16.43
N ARG A 88 -0.83 0.23 17.49
CA ARG A 88 -1.30 1.08 18.59
C ARG A 88 -0.23 2.04 19.07
N TYR A 89 -0.56 3.32 19.08
CA TYR A 89 0.34 4.40 19.47
C TYR A 89 -0.15 5.10 20.74
N PHE A 90 0.70 5.13 21.76
CA PHE A 90 0.46 5.83 23.02
C PHE A 90 1.08 7.22 22.96
N ALA A 91 0.24 8.23 22.72
CA ALA A 91 0.67 9.59 22.47
C ALA A 91 1.04 10.35 23.75
N GLN A 92 2.00 11.26 23.60
CA GLN A 92 2.28 12.34 24.54
C GLN A 92 1.77 13.63 23.94
N LEU A 93 1.12 14.46 24.76
CA LEU A 93 0.54 15.73 24.31
C LEU A 93 1.30 16.91 24.94
N ASP A 94 1.37 18.02 24.21
CA ASP A 94 1.77 19.31 24.79
C ASP A 94 0.61 20.01 25.51
N ALA A 95 0.87 21.21 26.04
CA ALA A 95 -0.12 22.03 26.72
C ALA A 95 -1.29 22.49 25.83
N HIS A 96 -1.14 22.40 24.50
CA HIS A 96 -2.17 22.73 23.53
C HIS A 96 -2.91 21.48 23.01
N GLY A 97 -2.62 20.30 23.56
CA GLY A 97 -3.24 19.05 23.16
C GLY A 97 -2.71 18.48 21.84
N ARG A 98 -1.57 18.95 21.33
CA ARG A 98 -0.94 18.41 20.12
C ARG A 98 -0.02 17.26 20.46
N ILE A 99 0.04 16.27 19.60
CA ILE A 99 0.90 15.10 19.76
C ILE A 99 2.35 15.53 19.53
N VAL A 100 3.20 15.39 20.55
CA VAL A 100 4.63 15.76 20.48
C VAL A 100 5.56 14.55 20.55
N GLY A 101 4.99 13.36 20.72
CA GLY A 101 5.73 12.12 20.82
C GLY A 101 4.86 10.98 21.31
N GLY A 102 5.49 9.89 21.75
CA GLY A 102 4.79 8.67 22.13
C GLY A 102 5.59 7.42 21.85
N ARG A 103 4.94 6.25 21.94
CA ARG A 103 5.53 4.98 21.53
C ARG A 103 4.48 3.98 21.06
N PHE A 104 4.87 3.07 20.18
CA PHE A 104 4.09 1.87 19.89
C PHE A 104 4.21 0.86 21.04
N ARG A 105 3.10 0.21 21.40
CA ARG A 105 3.03 -0.87 22.40
C ARG A 105 1.85 -1.80 22.15
#